data_AF-A0A2V9V7G6-F1
#
_entry.id   AF-A0A2V9V7G6-F1
#
_cell.length_a   1.000
_cell.length_b   1.000
_cell.length_c   1.000
_cell.angle_alpha   90.00
_cell.angle_beta   90.00
_cell.angle_gamma   90.00
#
_symmetry.space_group_name_H-M   'P 1'
#
loop_
_entity.id
_entity.type
_entity.pdbx_description
1 polymer ?
#
loop_
_entity_poly.entity_id
_entity_poly.type
_entity_poly.pdbx_seq_one_letter_code
_entity_poly.pdbx_strand_id
1 'polypeptide(L)'
;QLQGSLQTSKDAATADPANPAILKEYGFTDVSSGVYSREDGRKLTVRAARFADASGAYGAFTFYKQPEMLNEKIGDQGSSLNNRILFYRGNVLVQALFDKLSVMSAAELRELSADIPLPQGGARNLPPLPTYLPKQDYVKNRS
;
A
#
# COMPACT_ATOMS: atom_id res chain seq x y z
N GLN A 1 -17.26 7.72 -16.88
CA GLN A 1 -17.75 6.98 -15.70
C GLN A 1 -16.89 5.72 -15.51
N LEU A 2 -16.34 5.47 -14.32
CA LEU A 2 -15.57 4.24 -14.04
C LEU A 2 -16.55 3.09 -13.80
N GLN A 3 -16.50 2.05 -14.62
CA GLN A 3 -17.27 0.82 -14.41
C GLN A 3 -16.35 -0.26 -13.87
N GLY A 4 -16.70 -0.84 -12.72
CA GLY A 4 -15.89 -1.88 -12.09
C GLY A 4 -16.67 -2.70 -11.07
N SER A 5 -16.31 -3.97 -10.94
CA SER A 5 -16.82 -4.86 -9.90
C SER A 5 -15.90 -4.81 -8.68
N LEU A 6 -16.45 -4.43 -7.53
CA LEU A 6 -15.74 -4.49 -6.25
C LEU A 6 -15.83 -5.90 -5.67
N GLN A 7 -14.69 -6.45 -5.26
CA GLN A 7 -14.58 -7.72 -4.56
C GLN A 7 -13.95 -7.49 -3.20
N THR A 8 -14.48 -8.13 -2.16
CA THR A 8 -13.94 -8.05 -0.80
C THR A 8 -13.68 -9.45 -0.27
N SER A 9 -12.56 -9.66 0.42
CA SER A 9 -12.20 -10.94 1.02
C SER A 9 -11.46 -10.75 2.35
N LYS A 10 -11.62 -11.70 3.27
CA LYS A 10 -10.81 -11.79 4.50
C LYS A 10 -9.67 -12.80 4.39
N ASP A 11 -9.53 -13.43 3.23
CA ASP A 11 -8.43 -14.35 2.97
C ASP A 11 -7.22 -13.59 2.42
N ALA A 12 -6.11 -13.64 3.15
CA ALA A 12 -4.84 -13.02 2.76
C ALA A 12 -4.34 -13.54 1.41
N ALA A 13 -4.64 -14.79 1.03
CA ALA A 13 -4.27 -15.34 -0.26
C ALA A 13 -5.04 -14.69 -1.43
N THR A 14 -6.20 -14.08 -1.17
CA THR A 14 -6.89 -13.24 -2.16
C THR A 14 -6.15 -11.93 -2.41
N ALA A 15 -5.49 -11.37 -1.38
CA ALA A 15 -4.75 -10.12 -1.47
C ALA A 15 -3.39 -10.32 -2.18
N ASP A 16 -2.63 -11.33 -1.74
CA ASP A 16 -1.38 -11.77 -2.36
C ASP A 16 -1.21 -13.30 -2.18
N PRO A 17 -1.40 -14.10 -3.24
CA PRO A 17 -1.22 -15.54 -3.17
C PRO A 17 0.25 -15.96 -3.02
N ALA A 18 1.21 -15.09 -3.36
CA ALA A 18 2.64 -15.40 -3.24
C ALA A 18 3.14 -15.22 -1.80
N ASN A 19 2.60 -14.25 -1.06
CA ASN A 19 3.05 -13.95 0.31
C ASN A 19 1.89 -13.84 1.33
N PRO A 20 0.95 -14.81 1.40
CA PRO A 20 -0.19 -14.72 2.31
C PRO A 20 0.21 -14.75 3.79
N ALA A 21 1.33 -15.40 4.12
CA ALA A 21 1.87 -15.46 5.48
C ALA A 21 2.38 -14.09 5.95
N ILE A 22 3.13 -13.39 5.09
CA ILE A 22 3.67 -12.05 5.38
C ILE A 22 2.55 -11.04 5.66
N LEU A 23 1.47 -11.09 4.89
CA LEU A 23 0.30 -10.24 5.16
C LEU A 23 -0.31 -10.52 6.54
N LYS A 24 -0.41 -11.79 6.95
CA LYS A 24 -0.90 -12.17 8.28
C LYS A 24 0.05 -11.72 9.39
N GLU A 25 1.37 -11.79 9.18
CA GLU A 25 2.37 -11.29 10.13
C GLU A 25 2.21 -9.79 10.41
N TYR A 26 1.85 -9.01 9.38
CA TYR A 26 1.54 -7.59 9.52
C TYR A 26 0.12 -7.30 10.04
N GLY A 27 -0.66 -8.31 10.40
CA GLY A 27 -2.00 -8.15 10.97
C GLY A 27 -3.08 -7.84 9.93
N PHE A 28 -3.00 -8.43 8.73
CA PHE A 28 -4.04 -8.34 7.71
C PHE A 28 -5.44 -8.68 8.24
N THR A 29 -6.43 -7.87 7.90
CA THR A 29 -7.84 -8.07 8.28
C THR A 29 -8.72 -8.42 7.10
N ASP A 30 -8.61 -7.66 6.01
CA ASP A 30 -9.41 -7.79 4.82
C ASP A 30 -8.75 -7.08 3.63
N VAL A 31 -9.16 -7.48 2.43
CA VAL A 31 -8.80 -6.83 1.18
C VAL A 31 -10.05 -6.45 0.41
N SER A 32 -10.02 -5.28 -0.20
CA SER A 32 -10.94 -4.89 -1.25
C SER A 32 -10.18 -4.70 -2.56
N SER A 33 -10.67 -5.26 -3.64
CA SER A 33 -10.07 -5.13 -4.96
C SER A 33 -11.11 -4.82 -6.02
N GLY A 34 -10.74 -4.05 -7.02
CA GLY A 34 -11.60 -3.74 -8.15
C GLY A 34 -10.80 -3.50 -9.42
N VAL A 35 -11.41 -3.84 -10.55
CA VAL A 35 -10.90 -3.46 -11.88
C VAL A 35 -11.84 -2.42 -12.44
N TYR A 36 -11.32 -1.24 -12.71
CA TYR A 36 -12.07 -0.12 -13.26
C TYR A 36 -11.68 0.07 -14.72
N SER A 37 -12.67 0.12 -15.60
CA SER A 37 -12.48 0.50 -17.00
C SER A 37 -12.82 1.96 -17.20
N ARG A 38 -11.96 2.67 -17.94
CA ARG A 38 -12.23 4.01 -18.46
C ARG A 38 -12.96 3.93 -19.81
N GLU A 39 -13.57 5.05 -20.20
CA GLU A 39 -14.28 5.18 -21.48
C GLU A 39 -13.37 5.00 -22.69
N ASP A 40 -12.07 5.28 -22.55
CA ASP A 40 -11.06 5.06 -23.58
C ASP A 40 -10.49 3.62 -23.58
N GLY A 41 -11.09 2.73 -22.80
CA GLY A 41 -10.73 1.32 -22.71
C GLY A 41 -9.56 0.99 -21.79
N ARG A 42 -8.89 1.98 -21.17
CA ARG A 42 -7.83 1.72 -20.19
C ARG A 42 -8.38 1.11 -18.92
N LYS A 43 -7.59 0.23 -18.31
CA LYS A 43 -7.94 -0.47 -17.07
C LYS A 43 -7.03 -0.10 -15.93
N LEU A 44 -7.65 0.13 -14.78
CA LEU A 44 -6.99 0.33 -13.50
C LEU A 44 -7.41 -0.78 -12.55
N THR A 45 -6.44 -1.57 -12.09
CA THR A 45 -6.66 -2.53 -11.01
C THR A 45 -6.24 -1.91 -9.69
N VAL A 46 -7.14 -1.85 -8.73
CA VAL A 46 -6.87 -1.36 -7.37
C VAL A 46 -7.02 -2.51 -6.40
N ARG A 47 -6.09 -2.60 -5.45
CA ARG A 47 -6.17 -3.46 -4.27
C ARG A 47 -5.90 -2.61 -3.03
N ALA A 48 -6.78 -2.69 -2.04
CA ALA A 48 -6.66 -2.04 -0.75
C ALA A 48 -6.71 -3.12 0.34
N ALA A 49 -5.57 -3.39 0.96
CA ALA A 49 -5.46 -4.31 2.09
C ALA A 49 -5.48 -3.53 3.39
N ARG A 50 -6.39 -3.91 4.29
CA ARG A 50 -6.51 -3.34 5.63
C ARG A 50 -5.76 -4.23 6.63
N PHE A 51 -5.14 -3.57 7.59
CA PHE A 51 -4.38 -4.16 8.68
C PHE A 51 -4.97 -3.75 10.02
N ALA A 52 -4.57 -4.43 11.09
CA ALA A 52 -5.03 -4.13 12.45
C ALA A 52 -4.70 -2.69 12.86
N ASP A 53 -3.54 -2.17 12.44
CA ASP A 53 -3.08 -0.81 12.74
C ASP A 53 -2.18 -0.23 11.62
N ALA A 54 -1.74 1.02 11.81
CA ALA A 54 -0.88 1.72 10.86
C ALA A 54 0.53 1.10 10.74
N SER A 55 1.03 0.46 11.80
CA SER A 55 2.34 -0.22 11.78
C SER A 55 2.31 -1.42 10.84
N GLY A 56 1.20 -2.16 10.81
CA GLY A 56 0.98 -3.25 9.86
C GLY A 56 1.02 -2.80 8.40
N ALA A 57 0.30 -1.72 8.08
CA ALA A 57 0.29 -1.15 6.74
C ALA A 57 1.66 -0.58 6.32
N TYR A 58 2.38 0.06 7.25
CA TYR A 58 3.74 0.53 7.01
C TYR A 58 4.74 -0.62 6.78
N GLY A 59 4.65 -1.69 7.57
CA GLY A 59 5.46 -2.90 7.39
C GLY A 59 5.24 -3.53 6.01
N ALA A 60 3.98 -3.72 5.64
CA ALA A 60 3.62 -4.22 4.31
C ALA A 60 4.08 -3.28 3.19
N PHE A 61 3.93 -1.96 3.34
CA PHE A 61 4.45 -0.98 2.38
C PHE A 61 5.96 -1.16 2.17
N THR A 62 6.72 -1.27 3.26
CA THR A 62 8.18 -1.41 3.20
C THR A 62 8.59 -2.72 2.54
N PHE A 63 7.87 -3.81 2.81
CA PHE A 63 8.09 -5.11 2.18
C PHE A 63 7.83 -5.09 0.67
N TYR A 64 6.74 -4.46 0.23
CA TYR A 64 6.36 -4.43 -1.19
C TYR A 64 7.03 -3.33 -2.01
N LYS A 65 7.61 -2.31 -1.36
CA LYS A 65 8.34 -1.23 -2.02
C LYS A 65 9.61 -1.79 -2.64
N GLN A 66 9.76 -1.58 -3.94
CA GLN A 66 11.00 -1.94 -4.65
C GLN A 66 12.02 -0.81 -4.56
N PRO A 67 13.33 -1.11 -4.54
CA PRO A 67 14.39 -0.09 -4.49
C PRO A 67 14.30 0.96 -5.60
N GLU A 68 13.81 0.58 -6.77
CA GLU A 68 13.69 1.43 -7.96
C GLU A 68 12.45 2.33 -7.93
N MET A 69 11.52 2.13 -6.99
CA MET A 69 10.32 2.96 -6.91
C MET A 69 10.67 4.39 -6.48
N LEU A 70 10.16 5.36 -7.24
CA LEU A 70 10.28 6.78 -6.94
C LEU A 70 9.32 7.15 -5.81
N ASN A 71 9.77 7.97 -4.86
CA ASN A 71 8.91 8.44 -3.78
C ASN A 71 7.85 9.41 -4.31
N GLU A 72 6.61 9.24 -3.85
CA GLU A 72 5.46 10.03 -4.25
C GLU A 72 4.82 10.73 -3.04
N LYS A 73 4.25 11.91 -3.26
CA LYS A 73 3.47 12.64 -2.23
C LYS A 73 2.02 12.16 -2.23
N ILE A 74 1.79 10.90 -1.87
CA ILE A 74 0.47 10.24 -1.82
C ILE A 74 0.38 9.44 -0.51
N GLY A 75 -0.79 9.50 0.15
CA GLY A 75 -0.98 8.83 1.43
C GLY A 75 -0.10 9.41 2.54
N ASP A 76 0.30 8.58 3.49
CA ASP A 76 1.29 8.90 4.51
C ASP A 76 2.71 8.69 3.96
N GLN A 77 2.92 7.62 3.17
CA GLN A 77 4.00 7.50 2.21
C GLN A 77 3.53 6.75 0.97
N GLY A 78 4.07 7.14 -0.18
CA GLY A 78 3.78 6.52 -1.47
C GLY A 78 5.04 6.36 -2.30
N SER A 79 4.99 5.42 -3.24
CA SER A 79 6.03 5.24 -4.24
C SER A 79 5.42 4.72 -5.55
N SER A 80 6.04 5.05 -6.68
CA SER A 80 5.62 4.63 -8.01
C SER A 80 6.78 4.02 -8.78
N LEU A 81 6.47 3.05 -9.65
CA LEU A 81 7.40 2.53 -10.64
C LEU A 81 6.60 2.09 -11.86
N ASN A 82 6.92 2.67 -13.02
CA ASN A 82 6.22 2.40 -14.28
C ASN A 82 4.70 2.62 -14.15
N ASN A 83 3.94 1.53 -14.17
CA ASN A 83 2.49 1.51 -14.07
C ASN A 83 1.98 1.06 -12.69
N ARG A 84 2.88 0.86 -11.72
CA ARG A 84 2.55 0.44 -10.36
C ARG A 84 2.71 1.61 -9.41
N ILE A 85 1.68 1.87 -8.62
CA ILE A 85 1.75 2.75 -7.46
C ILE A 85 1.43 1.94 -6.21
N LEU A 86 2.21 2.21 -5.17
CA LEU A 86 2.07 1.63 -3.85
C LEU A 86 2.07 2.77 -2.84
N PHE A 87 1.07 2.86 -2.00
CA PHE A 87 1.07 3.81 -0.89
C PHE A 87 0.30 3.23 0.29
N TYR A 88 0.51 3.77 1.47
CA TYR A 88 -0.35 3.48 2.61
C TYR A 88 -0.92 4.76 3.21
N ARG A 89 -2.03 4.62 3.93
CA ARG A 89 -2.65 5.69 4.71
C ARG A 89 -3.31 5.06 5.94
N GLY A 90 -2.87 5.45 7.13
CA GLY A 90 -3.27 4.78 8.37
C GLY A 90 -2.99 3.28 8.27
N ASN A 91 -3.99 2.46 8.54
CA ASN A 91 -3.91 1.00 8.52
C ASN A 91 -4.25 0.35 7.16
N VAL A 92 -4.25 1.11 6.06
CA VAL A 92 -4.59 0.59 4.73
C VAL A 92 -3.40 0.73 3.79
N LEU A 93 -2.97 -0.39 3.20
CA LEU A 93 -2.05 -0.42 2.06
C LEU A 93 -2.86 -0.44 0.76
N VAL A 94 -2.50 0.42 -0.18
CA VAL A 94 -3.11 0.48 -1.50
C VAL A 94 -2.06 0.22 -2.56
N GLN A 95 -2.38 -0.70 -3.45
CA GLN A 95 -1.68 -0.92 -4.70
C GLN A 95 -2.61 -0.60 -5.87
N ALA A 96 -2.13 0.25 -6.77
CA ALA A 96 -2.77 0.56 -8.04
C ALA A 96 -1.88 0.07 -9.19
N LEU A 97 -2.45 -0.64 -10.15
CA LEU A 97 -1.77 -1.12 -11.35
C LEU A 97 -2.54 -0.67 -12.59
N PHE A 98 -1.89 0.16 -13.40
CA PHE A 98 -2.41 0.66 -14.67
C PHE A 98 -2.04 -0.30 -15.80
N ASP A 99 -2.93 -0.52 -16.75
CA ASP A 99 -2.64 -1.37 -17.92
C ASP A 99 -1.65 -0.73 -18.91
N LYS A 100 -1.56 0.61 -18.95
CA LYS A 100 -0.64 1.38 -19.80
C LYS A 100 -0.07 2.60 -19.06
N LEU A 101 1.20 2.95 -19.31
CA LEU A 101 1.77 4.23 -18.88
C LEU A 101 1.06 5.37 -19.64
N SER A 102 0.48 6.33 -18.92
CA SER A 102 0.06 7.60 -19.51
C SER A 102 0.34 8.75 -18.56
N VAL A 103 0.63 9.93 -19.10
CA VAL A 103 0.98 11.17 -18.36
C VAL A 103 -0.10 11.57 -17.33
N MET A 104 -1.31 11.03 -17.43
CA MET A 104 -2.44 11.30 -16.53
C MET A 104 -2.45 10.49 -15.22
N SER A 105 -1.58 9.48 -15.04
CA SER A 105 -1.65 8.55 -13.90
C SER A 105 -1.50 9.24 -12.53
N ALA A 106 -0.66 10.27 -12.41
CA ALA A 106 -0.40 10.92 -11.12
C ALA A 106 -1.55 11.82 -10.61
N ALA A 107 -2.31 12.46 -11.51
CA ALA A 107 -3.48 13.26 -11.13
C ALA A 107 -4.64 12.36 -10.68
N GLU A 108 -4.84 11.25 -11.38
CA GLU A 108 -5.88 10.25 -11.08
C GLU A 108 -5.66 9.56 -9.73
N LEU A 109 -4.40 9.32 -9.35
CA LEU A 109 -4.08 8.81 -8.02
C LEU A 109 -4.45 9.77 -6.90
N ARG A 110 -4.31 11.08 -7.13
CA ARG A 110 -4.73 12.07 -6.12
C ARG A 110 -6.25 12.03 -5.94
N GLU A 111 -7.01 11.94 -7.02
CA GLU A 111 -8.47 11.78 -6.96
C GLU A 111 -8.86 10.48 -6.24
N LEU A 112 -8.27 9.32 -6.60
CA LEU A 112 -8.57 8.06 -5.91
C LEU A 112 -8.21 8.10 -4.43
N SER A 113 -7.09 8.76 -4.08
CA SER A 113 -6.68 8.92 -2.69
C SER A 113 -7.61 9.83 -1.89
N ALA A 114 -8.35 10.74 -2.54
CA ALA A 114 -9.27 11.65 -1.86
C ALA A 114 -10.51 10.92 -1.33
N ASP A 115 -10.92 9.84 -1.99
CA ASP A 115 -12.13 9.07 -1.66
C ASP A 115 -11.89 7.91 -0.68
N ILE A 116 -10.64 7.68 -0.23
CA ILE A 116 -10.36 6.64 0.78
C ILE A 116 -10.76 7.17 2.16
N PRO A 117 -11.82 6.61 2.80
CA PRO A 117 -12.23 7.04 4.12
C PRO A 117 -11.14 6.73 5.14
N LEU A 118 -10.77 7.74 5.92
CA LEU A 118 -9.79 7.59 7.00
C LEU A 118 -10.39 6.72 8.12
N PRO A 119 -9.61 5.77 8.70
CA PRO A 119 -10.03 5.09 9.92
C PRO A 119 -10.26 6.12 11.03
N GLN A 120 -11.40 6.03 11.71
CA GLN A 120 -11.72 6.89 12.85
C GLN A 120 -10.96 6.43 14.11
N GLY A 121 -10.51 7.39 14.94
CA GLY A 121 -9.91 7.10 16.26
C GLY A 121 -8.40 6.86 16.26
N GLY A 122 -7.90 6.26 17.35
CA GLY A 122 -6.47 6.10 17.66
C GLY A 122 -5.63 5.26 16.69
N ALA A 123 -6.27 4.54 15.76
CA ALA A 123 -5.60 3.81 14.69
C ALA A 123 -4.94 4.73 13.62
N ARG A 124 -5.23 6.04 13.68
CA ARG A 124 -4.60 7.09 12.86
C ARG A 124 -3.22 7.51 13.37
N ASN A 125 -2.94 7.27 14.66
CA ASN A 125 -1.68 7.67 15.26
C ASN A 125 -0.70 6.51 15.15
N LEU A 126 0.39 6.72 14.40
CA LEU A 126 1.57 5.88 14.53
C LEU A 126 1.96 5.87 16.02
N PRO A 127 2.20 4.70 16.65
CA PRO A 127 2.77 4.70 17.99
C PRO A 127 4.07 5.51 17.94
N PRO A 128 4.35 6.38 18.92
CA PRO A 128 5.67 6.99 19.02
C PRO A 128 6.68 5.84 19.08
N LEU A 129 7.59 5.82 18.12
CA LEU A 129 8.61 4.78 17.99
C LEU A 129 9.20 4.46 19.38
N PRO A 130 9.05 3.24 19.93
CA PRO A 130 9.95 2.82 20.98
C PRO A 130 11.34 2.77 20.33
N THR A 131 12.24 3.58 20.87
CA THR A 131 13.65 3.69 20.54
C THR A 131 14.32 2.31 20.59
N TYR A 132 14.19 1.53 19.52
CA TYR A 132 14.83 0.22 19.35
C TYR A 132 15.59 0.21 18.02
N LEU A 133 16.44 1.21 17.83
CA LEU A 133 17.67 0.98 17.08
C LEU A 133 18.61 0.20 18.01
N PRO A 134 19.00 -1.05 17.70
CA PRO A 134 20.25 -1.55 18.24
C PRO A 134 21.34 -0.58 17.77
N LYS A 135 21.98 0.07 18.74
CA LYS A 135 23.17 0.88 18.48
C LYS A 135 24.18 -0.01 17.79
N GLN A 136 24.82 0.54 16.77
CA GLN A 136 25.94 -0.06 16.06
C GLN A 136 26.95 -0.65 17.05
N ASP A 137 27.02 -1.98 17.17
CA ASP A 137 28.28 -2.61 17.52
C ASP A 137 29.08 -2.72 16.23
N TYR A 138 29.76 -1.62 15.93
CA TYR A 138 30.88 -1.58 15.02
C TYR A 138 31.92 -2.56 15.57
N VAL A 139 31.97 -3.79 15.06
CA VAL A 139 33.02 -4.74 15.41
C VAL A 139 34.34 -4.19 14.87
N LYS A 140 35.07 -3.50 15.75
CA LYS A 140 36.44 -3.06 15.50
C LYS A 140 37.31 -4.30 15.50
N ASN A 141 37.71 -4.72 14.31
CA ASN A 141 38.68 -5.79 14.12
C ASN A 141 40.02 -5.38 14.77
N ARG A 142 40.36 -5.98 15.91
CA ARG A 142 41.70 -5.98 16.51
C ARG A 142 41.85 -7.16 17.47
N SER A 143 42.60 -8.17 17.03
CA SER A 143 43.90 -8.57 17.59
C SER A 143 44.40 -9.80 16.85
#